data_AF-A0A6L3K4R6-F1
#
_entry.id   AF-A0A6L3K4R6-F1
#
_cell.length_a   1.000
_cell.length_b   1.000
_cell.length_c   1.000
_cell.angle_alpha   90.00
_cell.angle_beta   90.00
_cell.angle_gamma   90.00
#
_symmetry.space_group_name_H-M   'P 1'
#
loop_
_entity.id
_entity.type
_entity.pdbx_description
1 polymer ?
#
loop_
_entity_poly.entity_id
_entity_poly.type
_entity_poly.pdbx_seq_one_letter_code
_entity_poly.pdbx_strand_id
1 'polypeptide(L)'
;MKGITEMTEQEILALTEEDVQKLIKLRMMEEGIKIMDKPEVPELFEIEPADLKTFTIPFFEDYAFTDMEEANAVAEALRNAKTLRKVEYDWNKLGSDYKYLVKKDKYNYSIKPDFEVNCSFVYSSELYEKISNFAVQNKVMKEQAAKDQKEYDEKIQEASGIISEISGRVKEVKVKYERLNRLTYKFATDYYPLSDHNEDMAMKFMAKAYSFTDEEKEYILQNYKELLSTSDE
;
A
#
# COMPACT_ATOMS: atom_id res chain seq x y z
N MET A 1 5.89 -31.71 9.21
CA MET A 1 7.02 -30.76 9.30
C MET A 1 7.16 -30.42 10.77
N LYS A 2 8.37 -30.26 11.32
CA LYS A 2 8.52 -29.82 12.72
C LYS A 2 7.99 -28.40 12.87
N GLY A 3 7.36 -28.09 14.00
CA GLY A 3 7.00 -26.70 14.33
C GLY A 3 8.26 -25.86 14.61
N ILE A 4 8.18 -24.54 14.43
CA ILE A 4 9.35 -23.64 14.65
C ILE A 4 9.93 -23.76 16.08
N THR A 5 9.09 -24.10 17.06
CA THR A 5 9.45 -24.31 18.47
C THR A 5 10.13 -25.65 18.74
N GLU A 6 9.99 -26.62 17.84
CA GLU A 6 10.59 -27.96 17.92
C GLU A 6 11.90 -28.06 17.13
N MET A 7 12.21 -27.04 16.32
CA MET A 7 13.43 -26.97 15.53
C MET A 7 14.60 -26.47 16.38
N THR A 8 15.75 -27.11 16.20
CA THR A 8 17.02 -26.63 16.73
C THR A 8 17.44 -25.33 16.05
N GLU A 9 18.31 -24.54 16.68
CA GLU A 9 18.80 -23.30 16.07
C GLU A 9 19.52 -23.54 14.72
N GLN A 10 20.21 -24.68 14.57
CA GLN A 10 20.86 -25.05 13.31
C GLN A 10 19.86 -25.37 12.20
N GLU A 11 18.79 -26.09 12.53
CA GLU A 11 17.69 -26.34 11.59
C GLU A 11 17.01 -25.03 11.17
N ILE A 12 16.82 -24.08 12.11
CA ILE A 12 16.24 -22.76 11.83
C ILE A 12 17.18 -21.91 10.96
N LEU A 13 18.48 -21.94 11.23
CA LEU A 13 19.49 -21.19 10.48
C LEU A 13 19.54 -21.63 9.01
N ALA A 14 19.32 -22.93 8.75
CA ALA A 14 19.30 -23.51 7.42
C ALA A 14 18.02 -23.20 6.61
N LEU A 15 16.99 -22.61 7.22
CA LEU A 15 15.73 -22.31 6.53
C LEU A 15 15.91 -21.23 5.44
N THR A 16 15.43 -21.58 4.24
CA THR A 16 15.22 -20.62 3.16
C THR A 16 13.96 -19.80 3.41
N GLU A 17 13.78 -18.69 2.68
CA GLU A 17 12.55 -17.91 2.74
C GLU A 17 11.33 -18.76 2.35
N GLU A 18 11.47 -19.64 1.34
CA GLU A 18 10.38 -20.53 0.93
C GLU A 18 9.98 -21.52 2.04
N ASP A 19 10.96 -22.03 2.80
CA ASP A 19 10.68 -22.92 3.92
C ASP A 19 9.95 -22.20 5.05
N VAL A 20 10.33 -20.95 5.34
CA VAL A 20 9.62 -20.10 6.31
C VAL A 20 8.17 -19.87 5.88
N GLN A 21 7.95 -19.56 4.59
CA GLN A 21 6.59 -19.40 4.04
C GLN A 21 5.77 -20.70 4.14
N LYS A 22 6.39 -21.87 3.89
CA LYS A 22 5.75 -23.19 4.06
C LYS A 22 5.37 -23.45 5.52
N LEU A 23 6.24 -23.11 6.48
CA LEU A 23 5.95 -23.24 7.92
C LEU A 23 4.78 -22.36 8.33
N ILE A 24 4.73 -21.11 7.85
CA ILE A 24 3.61 -20.19 8.09
C ILE A 24 2.32 -20.77 7.52
N LYS A 25 2.31 -21.18 6.25
CA LYS A 25 1.13 -21.77 5.60
C LYS A 25 0.66 -23.04 6.31
N LEU A 26 1.58 -23.91 6.73
CA LEU A 26 1.24 -25.12 7.49
C LEU A 26 0.51 -24.78 8.79
N ARG A 27 1.03 -23.82 9.56
CA ARG A 27 0.41 -23.42 10.82
C ARG A 27 -0.92 -22.68 10.63
N MET A 28 -1.05 -21.88 9.56
CA MET A 28 -2.33 -21.33 9.15
C MET A 28 -3.37 -22.43 8.89
N MET A 29 -2.99 -23.52 8.22
CA MET A 29 -3.89 -24.67 8.01
C MET A 29 -4.29 -25.36 9.33
N GLU A 30 -3.34 -25.53 10.25
CA GLU A 30 -3.59 -26.13 11.57
C GLU A 30 -4.56 -25.29 12.41
N GLU A 31 -4.45 -23.97 12.33
CA GLU A 31 -5.33 -23.01 13.03
C GLU A 31 -6.63 -22.70 12.25
N GLY A 32 -6.85 -23.32 11.09
CA GLY A 32 -8.06 -23.16 10.29
C GLY A 32 -8.18 -21.83 9.53
N ILE A 33 -7.06 -21.12 9.35
CA ILE A 33 -6.99 -19.86 8.60
C ILE A 33 -6.85 -20.18 7.11
N LYS A 34 -7.74 -19.60 6.30
CA LYS A 34 -7.73 -19.76 4.84
C LYS A 34 -6.43 -19.22 4.25
N ILE A 35 -5.69 -20.07 3.52
CA ILE A 35 -4.55 -19.63 2.72
C ILE A 35 -5.07 -18.98 1.44
N MET A 36 -4.63 -17.75 1.18
CA MET A 36 -4.91 -17.02 -0.05
C MET A 36 -3.60 -16.52 -0.62
N ASP A 37 -3.47 -16.60 -1.95
CA ASP A 37 -2.41 -15.89 -2.64
C ASP A 37 -2.78 -14.40 -2.74
N LYS A 38 -1.75 -13.55 -2.82
CA LYS A 38 -1.96 -12.12 -2.98
C LYS A 38 -2.73 -11.87 -4.29
N PRO A 39 -3.89 -11.19 -4.27
CA PRO A 39 -4.65 -10.93 -5.48
C PRO A 39 -3.83 -10.16 -6.51
N GLU A 40 -4.00 -10.53 -7.77
CA GLU A 40 -3.38 -9.83 -8.89
C GLU A 40 -4.15 -8.55 -9.20
N VAL A 41 -3.42 -7.52 -9.64
CA VAL A 41 -4.06 -6.29 -10.12
C VAL A 41 -4.69 -6.59 -11.48
N PRO A 42 -6.00 -6.37 -11.66
CA PRO A 42 -6.65 -6.69 -12.93
C PRO A 42 -6.14 -5.78 -14.04
N GLU A 43 -5.87 -6.35 -15.21
CA GLU A 43 -5.66 -5.59 -16.43
C GLU A 43 -7.00 -4.99 -16.88
N LEU A 44 -7.05 -3.66 -16.88
CA LEU A 44 -8.26 -2.92 -17.25
C LEU A 44 -8.25 -2.60 -18.74
N PHE A 45 -9.44 -2.56 -19.32
CA PHE A 45 -9.62 -2.04 -20.67
C PHE A 45 -9.22 -0.57 -20.72
N GLU A 46 -8.49 -0.19 -21.76
CA GLU A 46 -8.16 1.22 -22.00
C GLU A 46 -9.44 2.00 -22.32
N ILE A 47 -9.59 3.15 -21.66
CA ILE A 47 -10.68 4.10 -21.92
C ILE A 47 -10.03 5.34 -22.49
N GLU A 48 -10.30 5.60 -23.76
CA GLU A 48 -9.88 6.83 -24.43
C GLU A 48 -10.40 8.06 -23.67
N PRO A 49 -9.66 9.18 -23.64
CA PRO A 49 -10.11 10.39 -22.96
C PRO A 49 -11.28 11.06 -23.69
N ALA A 50 -12.04 11.89 -22.97
CA ALA A 50 -13.11 12.69 -23.53
C ALA A 50 -12.63 13.60 -24.68
N ASP A 51 -13.38 13.62 -25.77
CA ASP A 51 -13.00 14.18 -27.07
C ASP A 51 -13.75 15.47 -27.44
N LEU A 52 -14.88 15.75 -26.79
CA LEU A 52 -15.70 16.92 -27.10
C LEU A 52 -15.48 18.03 -26.07
N LYS A 53 -14.93 19.16 -26.52
CA LYS A 53 -14.79 20.36 -25.70
C LYS A 53 -16.14 21.05 -25.51
N THR A 54 -16.46 21.42 -24.27
CA THR A 54 -17.71 22.09 -23.91
C THR A 54 -17.50 23.24 -22.94
N PHE A 55 -18.45 24.17 -22.93
CA PHE A 55 -18.46 25.35 -22.07
C PHE A 55 -19.74 25.36 -21.23
N THR A 56 -19.62 25.41 -19.92
CA THR A 56 -20.77 25.40 -19.00
C THR A 56 -20.88 26.71 -18.24
N ILE A 57 -22.11 27.10 -17.94
CA ILE A 57 -22.41 28.21 -17.04
C ILE A 57 -23.14 27.60 -15.84
N PRO A 58 -22.63 27.74 -14.61
CA PRO A 58 -23.22 27.10 -13.44
C PRO A 58 -24.71 27.41 -13.22
N PHE A 59 -25.22 28.53 -13.76
CA PHE A 59 -26.64 28.86 -13.77
C PHE A 59 -27.52 27.88 -14.56
N PHE A 60 -26.99 27.27 -15.62
CA PHE A 60 -27.68 26.24 -16.41
C PHE A 60 -27.14 24.86 -16.02
N GLU A 61 -27.61 24.33 -14.89
CA GLU A 61 -27.28 22.98 -14.44
C GLU A 61 -27.55 21.96 -15.57
N ASP A 62 -26.56 21.10 -15.86
CA ASP A 62 -26.59 20.05 -16.87
C ASP A 62 -26.65 20.48 -18.35
N TYR A 63 -26.59 21.79 -18.65
CA TYR A 63 -26.48 22.27 -20.03
C TYR A 63 -25.07 22.77 -20.33
N ALA A 64 -24.66 22.59 -21.59
CA ALA A 64 -23.37 23.05 -22.08
C ALA A 64 -23.51 23.64 -23.48
N PHE A 65 -22.62 24.59 -23.76
CA PHE A 65 -22.39 25.17 -25.08
C PHE A 65 -21.21 24.45 -25.73
N THR A 66 -21.24 24.33 -27.05
CA THR A 66 -20.10 23.85 -27.85
C THR A 66 -19.25 25.01 -28.38
N ASP A 67 -19.77 26.24 -28.30
CA ASP A 67 -19.08 27.46 -28.69
C ASP A 67 -18.81 28.38 -27.47
N MET A 68 -17.59 28.91 -27.40
CA MET A 68 -17.15 29.73 -26.27
C MET A 68 -17.73 31.15 -26.33
N GLU A 69 -17.86 31.72 -27.53
CA GLU A 69 -18.34 33.08 -27.71
C GLU A 69 -19.83 33.16 -27.37
N GLU A 70 -20.61 32.17 -27.80
CA GLU A 70 -22.02 32.02 -27.43
C GLU A 70 -22.20 31.87 -25.92
N ALA A 71 -21.40 31.02 -25.27
CA ALA A 71 -21.44 30.86 -23.82
C ALA A 71 -21.16 32.18 -23.09
N ASN A 72 -20.16 32.95 -23.55
CA ASN A 72 -19.84 34.25 -22.96
C ASN A 72 -20.95 35.28 -23.18
N ALA A 73 -21.54 35.33 -24.38
CA ALA A 73 -22.65 36.23 -24.69
C ALA A 73 -23.87 35.95 -23.80
N VAL A 74 -24.21 34.68 -23.59
CA VAL A 74 -25.31 34.29 -22.69
C VAL A 74 -24.98 34.63 -21.23
N ALA A 75 -23.76 34.34 -20.78
CA ALA A 75 -23.32 34.69 -19.43
C ALA A 75 -23.40 36.20 -19.16
N GLU A 76 -22.97 37.03 -20.11
CA GLU A 76 -23.03 38.48 -20.01
C GLU A 76 -24.47 38.99 -19.98
N ALA A 77 -25.35 38.45 -20.84
CA ALA A 77 -26.76 38.79 -20.84
C ALA A 77 -27.42 38.50 -19.47
N LEU A 78 -27.09 37.36 -18.85
CA LEU A 78 -27.59 37.00 -17.51
C LEU A 78 -27.08 37.96 -16.42
N ARG A 79 -25.80 38.34 -16.45
CA ARG A 79 -25.23 39.32 -15.49
C ARG A 79 -25.91 40.69 -15.60
N ASN A 80 -26.27 41.09 -16.82
CA ASN A 80 -26.91 42.38 -17.10
C ASN A 80 -28.44 42.37 -16.91
N ALA A 81 -29.05 41.20 -16.65
CA ALA A 81 -30.48 41.06 -16.52
C ALA A 81 -31.03 41.70 -15.23
N LYS A 82 -31.78 42.81 -15.37
CA LYS A 82 -32.35 43.56 -14.23
C LYS A 82 -33.52 42.82 -13.55
N THR A 83 -34.22 41.99 -14.30
CA THR A 83 -35.48 41.33 -13.91
C THR A 83 -35.32 39.85 -13.59
N LEU A 84 -34.11 39.29 -13.67
CA LEU A 84 -33.87 37.87 -13.37
C LEU A 84 -34.18 37.56 -11.89
N ARG A 85 -35.06 36.60 -11.64
CA ARG A 85 -35.49 36.17 -10.28
C ARG A 85 -35.67 34.65 -10.27
N LYS A 86 -35.41 34.02 -9.13
CA LYS A 86 -35.65 32.60 -8.94
C LYS A 86 -37.11 32.38 -8.58
N VAL A 87 -37.75 31.40 -9.20
CA VAL A 87 -39.08 30.94 -8.79
C VAL A 87 -38.87 29.95 -7.64
N GLU A 88 -39.36 30.29 -6.46
CA GLU A 88 -39.26 29.48 -5.25
C GLU A 88 -40.67 29.07 -4.77
N TYR A 89 -40.72 28.07 -3.90
CA TYR A 89 -41.93 27.66 -3.18
C TYR A 89 -41.54 27.18 -1.78
N ASP A 90 -42.50 27.22 -0.85
CA ASP A 90 -42.30 26.73 0.51
C ASP A 90 -43.05 25.40 0.67
N TRP A 91 -42.30 24.31 0.52
CA TRP A 91 -42.84 22.94 0.61
C TRP A 91 -43.56 22.69 1.93
N ASN A 92 -43.02 23.18 3.04
CA ASN A 92 -43.54 22.90 4.38
C ASN A 92 -44.79 23.73 4.71
N LYS A 93 -44.95 24.89 4.06
CA LYS A 93 -46.04 25.83 4.37
C LYS A 93 -47.23 25.73 3.42
N LEU A 94 -46.99 25.72 2.10
CA LEU A 94 -48.04 25.78 1.08
C LEU A 94 -47.83 24.74 -0.04
N GLY A 95 -46.84 23.85 0.07
CA GLY A 95 -46.51 22.89 -0.99
C GLY A 95 -45.93 23.58 -2.24
N SER A 96 -45.89 22.86 -3.37
CA SER A 96 -45.30 23.33 -4.64
C SER A 96 -46.22 24.18 -5.52
N ASP A 97 -47.52 24.23 -5.20
CA ASP A 97 -48.53 24.88 -6.05
C ASP A 97 -48.48 26.41 -5.96
N TYR A 98 -48.00 26.95 -4.84
CA TYR A 98 -47.93 28.39 -4.58
C TYR A 98 -46.48 28.87 -4.69
N LYS A 99 -46.15 29.44 -5.85
CA LYS A 99 -44.78 29.88 -6.19
C LYS A 99 -44.63 31.40 -6.07
N TYR A 100 -43.41 31.86 -5.77
CA TYR A 100 -43.08 33.27 -5.64
C TYR A 100 -41.69 33.59 -6.21
N LEU A 101 -41.47 34.85 -6.60
CA LEU A 101 -40.20 35.31 -7.16
C LEU A 101 -39.30 35.88 -6.07
N VAL A 102 -38.03 35.45 -6.07
CA VAL A 102 -37.02 35.92 -5.14
C VAL A 102 -35.79 36.41 -5.90
N LYS A 103 -35.23 37.54 -5.48
CA LYS A 103 -33.89 37.96 -5.91
C LYS A 103 -32.87 37.25 -5.03
N LYS A 104 -31.93 36.55 -5.64
CA LYS A 104 -30.84 35.89 -4.94
C LYS A 104 -29.53 36.54 -5.34
N ASP A 105 -28.59 36.63 -4.40
CA ASP A 105 -27.20 36.99 -4.72
C ASP A 105 -26.49 35.84 -5.43
N LYS A 106 -26.98 34.61 -5.20
CA LYS A 106 -26.55 33.39 -5.86
C LYS A 106 -27.73 32.44 -6.14
N TYR A 107 -27.82 31.94 -7.36
CA TYR A 107 -28.92 31.12 -7.84
C TYR A 107 -28.67 29.62 -7.70
N ASN A 108 -27.40 29.18 -7.72
CA ASN A 108 -27.03 27.78 -7.51
C ASN A 108 -26.24 27.55 -6.22
N TYR A 109 -26.03 26.28 -5.88
CA TYR A 109 -25.22 25.85 -4.73
C TYR A 109 -23.75 25.61 -5.06
N SER A 110 -23.31 25.90 -6.29
CA SER A 110 -21.92 25.75 -6.70
C SER A 110 -21.01 26.63 -5.84
N ILE A 111 -19.71 26.32 -5.78
CA ILE A 111 -18.72 27.26 -5.22
C ILE A 111 -18.45 28.37 -6.24
N LYS A 112 -18.52 28.05 -7.54
CA LYS A 112 -18.22 28.98 -8.63
C LYS A 112 -19.30 30.07 -8.78
N PRO A 113 -18.96 31.28 -9.27
CA PRO A 113 -19.94 32.29 -9.64
C PRO A 113 -20.99 31.75 -10.62
N ASP A 114 -22.26 32.11 -10.44
CA ASP A 114 -23.37 31.54 -11.24
C ASP A 114 -23.19 31.72 -12.74
N PHE A 115 -22.60 32.85 -13.14
CA PHE A 115 -22.51 33.27 -14.54
C PHE A 115 -21.09 33.19 -15.09
N GLU A 116 -20.19 32.43 -14.46
CA GLU A 116 -18.85 32.20 -15.02
C GLU A 116 -18.88 31.11 -16.10
N VAL A 117 -18.20 31.33 -17.23
CA VAL A 117 -18.05 30.32 -18.28
C VAL A 117 -16.88 29.40 -17.93
N ASN A 118 -17.16 28.10 -17.88
CA ASN A 118 -16.20 27.06 -17.50
C ASN A 118 -15.93 26.12 -18.67
N CYS A 119 -14.68 25.76 -18.91
CA CYS A 119 -14.30 24.81 -19.96
C CYS A 119 -14.19 23.39 -19.38
N SER A 120 -14.75 22.41 -20.08
CA SER A 120 -14.64 20.97 -19.78
C SER A 120 -14.55 20.14 -21.06
N PHE A 121 -14.30 18.85 -20.90
CA PHE A 121 -14.40 17.86 -21.97
C PHE A 121 -15.42 16.80 -21.59
N VAL A 122 -16.21 16.37 -22.56
CA VAL A 122 -17.18 15.27 -22.45
C VAL A 122 -16.98 14.30 -23.61
N TYR A 123 -17.51 13.10 -23.51
CA TYR A 123 -17.48 12.14 -24.61
C TYR A 123 -18.51 12.52 -25.67
N SER A 124 -18.12 12.45 -26.94
CA SER A 124 -19.06 12.37 -28.04
C SER A 124 -19.93 11.12 -27.90
N SER A 125 -21.14 11.13 -28.47
CA SER A 125 -22.03 9.97 -28.40
C SER A 125 -21.39 8.72 -29.00
N GLU A 126 -20.65 8.87 -30.09
CA GLU A 126 -19.94 7.76 -30.75
C GLU A 126 -18.84 7.17 -29.85
N LEU A 127 -18.01 8.02 -29.24
CA LEU A 127 -16.95 7.55 -28.35
C LEU A 127 -17.54 6.94 -27.07
N TYR A 128 -18.58 7.56 -26.51
CA TYR A 128 -19.29 7.06 -25.34
C TYR A 128 -19.81 5.63 -25.55
N GLU A 129 -20.47 5.36 -26.68
CA GLU A 129 -20.97 4.02 -27.00
C GLU A 129 -19.85 2.98 -27.02
N LYS A 130 -18.69 3.31 -27.62
CA LYS A 130 -17.51 2.43 -27.68
C LYS A 130 -16.95 2.11 -26.29
N ILE A 131 -16.79 3.12 -25.43
CA ILE A 131 -16.14 2.94 -24.12
C ILE A 131 -17.11 2.45 -23.02
N SER A 132 -18.42 2.57 -23.21
CA SER A 132 -19.42 2.31 -22.17
C SER A 132 -19.32 0.89 -21.59
N ASN A 133 -19.18 -0.11 -22.46
CA ASN A 133 -19.03 -1.50 -22.03
C ASN A 133 -17.72 -1.74 -21.28
N PHE A 134 -16.61 -1.15 -21.74
CA PHE A 134 -15.31 -1.22 -21.06
C PHE A 134 -15.36 -0.55 -19.70
N ALA A 135 -16.02 0.60 -19.57
CA ALA A 135 -16.21 1.28 -18.29
C ALA A 135 -16.99 0.42 -17.28
N VAL A 136 -18.05 -0.25 -17.73
CA VAL A 136 -18.83 -1.18 -16.90
C VAL A 136 -17.99 -2.38 -16.47
N GLN A 137 -17.25 -3.00 -17.40
CA GLN A 137 -16.39 -4.15 -17.09
C GLN A 137 -15.26 -3.76 -16.13
N ASN A 138 -14.59 -2.63 -16.38
CA ASN A 138 -13.57 -2.09 -15.49
C ASN A 138 -14.10 -1.83 -14.08
N LYS A 139 -15.34 -1.35 -13.95
CA LYS A 139 -15.98 -1.17 -12.64
C LYS A 139 -16.14 -2.50 -11.91
N VAL A 140 -16.67 -3.53 -12.58
CA VAL A 140 -16.84 -4.87 -11.98
C VAL A 140 -15.49 -5.48 -11.60
N MET A 141 -14.49 -5.38 -12.47
CA MET A 141 -13.12 -5.87 -12.20
C MET A 141 -12.51 -5.18 -10.98
N LYS A 142 -12.64 -3.85 -10.87
CA LYS A 142 -12.17 -3.09 -9.70
C LYS A 142 -12.91 -3.48 -8.42
N GLU A 143 -14.24 -3.64 -8.48
CA GLU A 143 -15.04 -4.05 -7.32
C GLU A 143 -14.67 -5.46 -6.85
N GLN A 144 -14.43 -6.39 -7.77
CA GLN A 144 -14.00 -7.74 -7.43
C GLN A 144 -12.59 -7.73 -6.84
N ALA A 145 -11.64 -7.05 -7.48
CA ALA A 145 -10.27 -6.93 -6.97
C ALA A 145 -10.23 -6.28 -5.57
N ALA A 146 -11.09 -5.28 -5.31
CA ALA A 146 -11.20 -4.68 -3.98
C ALA A 146 -11.75 -5.66 -2.92
N LYS A 147 -12.70 -6.52 -3.29
CA LYS A 147 -13.21 -7.57 -2.39
C LYS A 147 -12.14 -8.63 -2.11
N ASP A 148 -11.45 -9.09 -3.16
CA ASP A 148 -10.41 -10.10 -3.04
C ASP A 148 -9.23 -9.59 -2.21
N GLN A 149 -8.82 -8.33 -2.43
CA GLN A 149 -7.78 -7.68 -1.63
C GLN A 149 -8.20 -7.55 -0.17
N LYS A 150 -9.45 -7.15 0.09
CA LYS A 150 -9.96 -7.04 1.46
C LYS A 150 -9.99 -8.40 2.17
N GLU A 151 -10.46 -9.44 1.50
CA GLU A 151 -10.48 -10.81 2.07
C GLU A 151 -9.05 -11.30 2.35
N TYR A 152 -8.12 -11.07 1.41
CA TYR A 152 -6.71 -11.39 1.61
C TYR A 152 -6.12 -10.65 2.84
N ASP A 153 -6.34 -9.34 2.95
CA ASP A 153 -5.83 -8.54 4.06
C ASP A 153 -6.41 -9.00 5.42
N GLU A 154 -7.70 -9.35 5.46
CA GLU A 154 -8.33 -9.94 6.64
C GLU A 154 -7.66 -11.26 7.04
N LYS A 155 -7.33 -12.14 6.08
CA LYS A 155 -6.64 -13.41 6.37
C LYS A 155 -5.18 -13.25 6.77
N ILE A 156 -4.47 -12.28 6.19
CA ILE A 156 -3.11 -11.94 6.65
C ILE A 156 -3.15 -11.36 8.07
N GLN A 157 -4.16 -10.55 8.39
CA GLN A 157 -4.34 -10.02 9.74
C GLN A 157 -4.65 -11.12 10.76
N GLU A 158 -5.55 -12.07 10.42
CA GLU A 158 -5.80 -13.27 11.23
C GLU A 158 -4.51 -14.06 11.47
N ALA A 159 -3.67 -14.22 10.45
CA ALA A 159 -2.39 -14.93 10.53
C ALA A 159 -1.23 -14.11 11.14
N SER A 160 -1.44 -12.85 11.51
CA SER A 160 -0.36 -11.94 11.92
C SER A 160 0.44 -12.44 13.13
N GLY A 161 -0.22 -13.13 14.08
CA GLY A 161 0.42 -13.76 15.23
C GLY A 161 1.38 -14.88 14.80
N ILE A 162 0.90 -15.80 13.95
CA ILE A 162 1.70 -16.90 13.38
C ILE A 162 2.91 -16.35 12.62
N ILE A 163 2.68 -15.39 11.73
CA ILE A 163 3.72 -14.77 10.91
C ILE A 163 4.79 -14.14 11.81
N SER A 164 4.38 -13.39 12.82
CA SER A 164 5.29 -12.70 13.74
C SER A 164 6.10 -13.67 14.58
N GLU A 165 5.48 -14.74 15.06
CA GLU A 165 6.15 -15.75 15.88
C GLU A 165 7.22 -16.51 15.06
N ILE A 166 6.84 -17.06 13.90
CA ILE A 166 7.76 -17.84 13.07
C ILE A 166 8.88 -16.96 12.54
N SER A 167 8.53 -15.83 11.90
CA SER A 167 9.53 -14.92 11.31
C SER A 167 10.41 -14.28 12.38
N GLY A 168 9.83 -13.96 13.54
CA GLY A 168 10.54 -13.43 14.69
C GLY A 168 11.61 -14.40 15.19
N ARG A 169 11.25 -15.68 15.38
CA ARG A 169 12.20 -16.70 15.83
C ARG A 169 13.31 -16.95 14.81
N VAL A 170 12.98 -17.01 13.51
CA VAL A 170 13.98 -17.16 12.44
C VAL A 170 14.96 -15.99 12.46
N LYS A 171 14.46 -14.76 12.57
CA LYS A 171 15.28 -13.55 12.62
C LYS A 171 16.17 -13.52 13.86
N GLU A 172 15.64 -13.88 15.02
CA GLU A 172 16.39 -13.95 16.27
C GLU A 172 17.59 -14.89 16.14
N VAL A 173 17.37 -16.11 15.62
CA VAL A 173 18.43 -17.09 15.39
C VAL A 173 19.46 -16.56 14.38
N LYS A 174 19.02 -16.03 13.23
CA LYS A 174 19.94 -15.48 12.21
C LYS A 174 20.82 -14.37 12.79
N VAL A 175 20.25 -13.41 13.51
CA VAL A 175 21.00 -12.31 14.15
C VAL A 175 21.98 -12.83 15.20
N LYS A 176 21.58 -13.82 16.01
CA LYS A 176 22.48 -14.47 16.98
C LYS A 176 23.71 -15.04 16.28
N TYR A 177 23.53 -15.85 15.24
CA TYR A 177 24.64 -16.49 14.53
C TYR A 177 25.47 -15.51 13.68
N GLU A 178 24.88 -14.47 13.10
CA GLU A 178 25.63 -13.38 12.46
C GLU A 178 26.59 -12.70 13.45
N ARG A 179 26.13 -12.44 14.67
CA ARG A 179 26.96 -11.86 15.73
C ARG A 179 28.06 -12.83 16.16
N LEU A 180 27.72 -14.10 16.41
CA LEU A 180 28.68 -15.13 16.77
C LEU A 180 29.78 -15.27 15.71
N ASN A 181 29.40 -15.44 14.44
CA ASN A 181 30.33 -15.57 13.32
C ASN A 181 31.25 -14.36 13.19
N ARG A 182 30.71 -13.14 13.35
CA ARG A 182 31.52 -11.91 13.32
C ARG A 182 32.54 -11.87 14.46
N LEU A 183 32.15 -12.24 15.68
CA LEU A 183 33.05 -12.26 16.82
C LEU A 183 34.12 -13.36 16.67
N THR A 184 33.72 -14.55 16.23
CA THR A 184 34.63 -15.67 15.95
C THR A 184 35.65 -15.31 14.87
N TYR A 185 35.20 -14.67 13.78
CA TYR A 185 36.09 -14.16 12.74
C TYR A 185 37.09 -13.14 13.27
N LYS A 186 36.63 -12.17 14.07
CA LYS A 186 37.50 -11.16 14.68
C LYS A 186 38.51 -11.77 15.65
N PHE A 187 38.08 -12.75 16.43
CA PHE A 187 38.97 -13.49 17.30
C PHE A 187 40.07 -14.20 16.50
N ALA A 188 39.68 -14.96 15.46
CA ALA A 188 40.61 -15.74 14.63
C ALA A 188 41.60 -14.88 13.84
N THR A 189 41.13 -13.77 13.26
CA THR A 189 41.94 -12.97 12.30
C THR A 189 42.72 -11.83 12.94
N ASP A 190 42.20 -11.21 13.99
CA ASP A 190 42.84 -10.06 14.62
C ASP A 190 43.47 -10.45 15.97
N TYR A 191 42.64 -10.91 16.93
CA TYR A 191 43.09 -11.05 18.32
C TYR A 191 44.02 -12.23 18.56
N TYR A 192 43.74 -13.39 17.95
CA TYR A 192 44.52 -14.61 18.15
C TYR A 192 45.97 -14.48 17.65
N PRO A 193 46.23 -14.01 16.40
CA PRO A 193 47.60 -13.80 15.91
C PRO A 193 48.35 -12.70 16.66
N LEU A 194 47.66 -11.59 17.03
CA LEU A 194 48.26 -10.48 17.78
C LEU A 194 48.56 -10.82 19.25
N SER A 195 48.08 -11.96 19.73
CA SER A 195 48.31 -12.46 21.09
C SER A 195 49.28 -13.63 21.11
N ASP A 196 50.22 -13.69 20.16
CA ASP A 196 51.17 -14.79 20.00
C ASP A 196 50.50 -16.18 19.98
N HIS A 197 49.32 -16.27 19.36
CA HIS A 197 48.52 -17.50 19.26
C HIS A 197 48.10 -18.09 20.63
N ASN A 198 47.98 -17.24 21.66
CA ASN A 198 47.50 -17.62 22.99
C ASN A 198 46.00 -17.30 23.14
N GLU A 199 45.17 -18.35 23.27
CA GLU A 199 43.71 -18.25 23.38
C GLU A 199 43.26 -17.37 24.58
N ASP A 200 43.83 -17.59 25.76
CA ASP A 200 43.48 -16.86 26.99
C ASP A 200 43.79 -15.37 26.87
N MET A 201 44.95 -15.04 26.33
CA MET A 201 45.40 -13.66 26.14
C MET A 201 44.58 -12.95 25.07
N ALA A 202 44.30 -13.61 23.95
CA ALA A 202 43.41 -13.10 22.90
C ALA A 202 42.02 -12.79 23.44
N MET A 203 41.44 -13.73 24.21
CA MET A 203 40.11 -13.54 24.81
C MET A 203 40.12 -12.40 25.83
N LYS A 204 41.17 -12.29 26.65
CA LYS A 204 41.34 -11.19 27.61
C LYS A 204 41.46 -9.83 26.92
N PHE A 205 42.14 -9.74 25.79
CA PHE A 205 42.23 -8.50 25.02
C PHE A 205 40.92 -8.15 24.34
N MET A 206 40.26 -9.13 23.72
CA MET A 206 38.98 -8.92 23.05
C MET A 206 37.89 -8.48 24.03
N ALA A 207 37.87 -9.06 25.24
CA ALA A 207 36.93 -8.71 26.31
C ALA A 207 37.08 -7.27 26.84
N LYS A 208 38.16 -6.55 26.50
CA LYS A 208 38.29 -5.11 26.78
C LYS A 208 37.50 -4.24 25.80
N ALA A 209 37.25 -4.73 24.58
CA ALA A 209 36.58 -3.99 23.51
C ALA A 209 35.14 -4.46 23.27
N TYR A 210 34.84 -5.73 23.59
CA TYR A 210 33.54 -6.35 23.36
C TYR A 210 32.96 -6.89 24.66
N SER A 211 31.64 -6.70 24.84
CA SER A 211 30.87 -7.39 25.88
C SER A 211 30.45 -8.77 25.36
N PHE A 212 30.72 -9.80 26.15
CA PHE A 212 30.38 -11.18 25.82
C PHE A 212 29.43 -11.79 26.83
N THR A 213 28.51 -12.64 26.36
CA THR A 213 27.94 -13.68 27.21
C THR A 213 28.90 -14.86 27.31
N ASP A 214 28.71 -15.75 28.30
CA ASP A 214 29.57 -16.93 28.42
C ASP A 214 29.36 -17.92 27.25
N GLU A 215 28.14 -18.01 26.72
CA GLU A 215 27.82 -18.77 25.50
C GLU A 215 28.59 -18.26 24.28
N GLU A 216 28.70 -16.94 24.12
CA GLU A 216 29.46 -16.33 23.01
C GLU A 216 30.96 -16.67 23.09
N LYS A 217 31.55 -16.64 24.29
CA LYS A 217 32.96 -17.00 24.48
C LYS A 217 33.21 -18.47 24.15
N GLU A 218 32.36 -19.35 24.64
CA GLU A 218 32.45 -20.79 24.39
C GLU A 218 32.34 -21.09 22.89
N TYR A 219 31.36 -20.47 22.22
CA TYR A 219 31.19 -20.62 20.78
C TYR A 219 32.42 -20.15 19.99
N ILE A 220 32.98 -18.97 20.33
CA ILE A 220 34.19 -18.46 19.67
C ILE A 220 35.33 -19.47 19.78
N LEU A 221 35.63 -19.94 21.00
CA LEU A 221 36.75 -20.86 21.23
C LEU A 221 36.55 -22.24 20.59
N GLN A 222 35.31 -22.70 20.45
CA GLN A 222 35.00 -23.96 19.77
C GLN A 222 35.15 -23.84 18.23
N ASN A 223 34.81 -22.70 17.64
CA ASN A 223 34.64 -22.59 16.18
C ASN A 223 35.75 -21.79 15.47
N TYR A 224 36.59 -21.02 16.18
CA TYR A 224 37.56 -20.13 15.51
C TYR A 224 38.63 -20.88 14.69
N LYS A 225 38.95 -22.13 15.04
CA LYS A 225 39.97 -22.93 14.36
C LYS A 225 39.56 -23.32 12.93
N GLU A 226 38.27 -23.48 12.67
CA GLU A 226 37.74 -23.76 11.32
C GLU A 226 38.03 -22.61 10.35
N LEU A 227 38.08 -21.37 10.87
CA LEU A 227 38.43 -20.18 10.10
C LEU A 227 39.94 -20.03 9.85
N LEU A 228 40.79 -20.74 10.61
CA LEU A 228 42.24 -20.77 10.40
C LEU A 228 42.64 -21.81 9.35
N SER A 229 41.90 -22.93 9.26
CA SER A 229 42.13 -23.96 8.25
C SER A 229 41.75 -23.55 6.81
N THR A 230 41.05 -22.42 6.64
CA THR A 230 40.60 -21.93 5.32
C THR A 230 41.49 -20.82 4.76
N SER A 231 42.56 -20.41 5.47
CA SER A 231 43.50 -19.38 5.01
C SER A 231 44.80 -19.92 4.39
N ASP A 232 44.96 -21.25 4.31
CA ASP A 232 46.16 -21.93 3.79
C ASP A 232 45.96 -22.61 2.40
N GLU A 233 44.85 -22.33 1.70
CA GLU A 233 44.64 -22.66 0.27
C GLU A 233 44.49 -21.40 -0.59
#